data_AF-A0ABD6J1H0-F1
#
_entry.id   AF-A0ABD6J1H0-F1
#
_cell.length_a   1.000
_cell.length_b   1.000
_cell.length_c   1.000
_cell.angle_alpha   90.00
_cell.angle_beta   90.00
_cell.angle_gamma   90.00
#
_symmetry.space_group_name_H-M   'P 1'
#
loop_
_entity.id
_entity.type
_entity.pdbx_description
1 polymer ?
#
loop_
_entity_poly.entity_id
_entity_poly.type
_entity_poly.pdbx_seq_one_letter_code
_entity_poly.pdbx_strand_id
1 'polypeptide(L)' 'LNPQSGRCLDSPSGATANGTRLQIWDCNGSAAQKFTLS' A
#
# COMPACT_ATOMS: atom_id res chain seq x y z
N LEU A 1 -0.38 -1.55 8.02
CA LEU A 1 -1.78 -1.71 8.45
C LEU A 1 -2.33 -0.35 8.86
N ASN A 2 -3.51 0.02 8.40
CA ASN A 2 -4.28 1.15 8.90
C ASN A 2 -5.14 0.63 10.07
N PRO A 3 -4.88 1.05 11.32
CA PRO A 3 -5.56 0.51 12.50
C PRO A 3 -7.05 0.91 12.57
N GLN A 4 -7.47 1.98 11.90
CA GLN A 4 -8.87 2.43 11.91
C GLN A 4 -9.76 1.55 11.02
N SER A 5 -9.21 1.04 9.91
CA SER A 5 -9.97 0.25 8.93
C SER A 5 -9.60 -1.23 8.91
N GLY A 6 -8.46 -1.62 9.51
CA GLY A 6 -7.92 -2.97 9.37
C GLY A 6 -7.36 -3.29 7.98
N ARG A 7 -7.22 -2.28 7.11
CA ARG A 7 -6.79 -2.42 5.71
C ARG A 7 -5.34 -1.97 5.52
N CYS A 8 -4.74 -2.29 4.38
CA CYS A 8 -3.32 -2.02 4.11
C CYS A 8 -3.16 -0.77 3.23
N LEU A 9 -2.07 -0.03 3.46
CA LEU A 9 -1.57 0.93 2.47
C LEU A 9 -1.07 0.11 1.28
N ASP A 10 -1.48 0.49 0.07
CA ASP A 10 -1.30 -0.32 -1.14
C ASP A 10 -0.93 0.58 -2.32
N SER A 11 0.01 0.12 -3.14
CA SER A 11 0.29 0.73 -4.43
C SER A 11 -0.58 0.10 -5.53
N PRO A 12 -1.49 0.87 -6.17
CA PRO A 12 -2.40 0.32 -7.17
C PRO A 12 -1.65 -0.38 -8.31
N SER A 13 -2.01 -1.64 -8.54
CA SER A 13 -1.39 -2.51 -9.56
C SER A 13 0.15 -2.63 -9.42
N GLY A 14 0.71 -2.35 -8.24
CA GLY A 14 2.16 -2.37 -8.01
C GLY A 14 2.92 -1.20 -8.64
N ALA A 15 2.26 -0.06 -8.87
CA ALA A 15 2.91 1.12 -9.46
C ALA A 15 4.09 1.65 -8.61
N THR A 16 5.16 2.09 -9.25
CA THR A 16 6.38 2.57 -8.58
C THR A 16 6.82 3.96 -9.02
N ALA A 17 6.07 4.61 -9.92
CA ALA A 17 6.40 5.94 -10.40
C ALA A 17 6.33 6.99 -9.28
N ASN A 18 7.18 8.00 -9.33
CA ASN A 18 7.12 9.13 -8.41
C ASN A 18 5.76 9.83 -8.50
N GLY A 19 5.17 10.15 -7.34
CA GLY A 19 3.83 10.72 -7.27
C GLY A 19 2.70 9.70 -7.42
N THR A 20 2.99 8.40 -7.43
CA THR A 20 1.94 7.36 -7.38
C THR A 20 1.02 7.62 -6.18
N ARG A 21 -0.28 7.83 -6.46
CA ARG A 21 -1.29 7.97 -5.42
C ARG A 21 -1.59 6.60 -4.82
N LEU A 22 -1.17 6.40 -3.58
CA LEU A 22 -1.45 5.19 -2.82
C LEU A 22 -2.93 5.11 -2.43
N GLN A 23 -3.37 3.90 -2.11
CA GLN A 23 -4.74 3.60 -1.70
C GLN A 23 -4.78 2.80 -0.39
N ILE A 24 -5.97 2.73 0.21
CA ILE A 24 -6.26 1.81 1.31
C ILE A 24 -7.04 0.64 0.75
N TRP A 25 -6.42 -0.54 0.75
CA TRP A 25 -6.94 -1.75 0.11
C TRP A 25 -6.91 -2.96 1.04
N ASP A 26 -7.64 -4.01 0.69
CA ASP A 26 -7.61 -5.25 1.45
C ASP A 26 -6.19 -5.81 1.51
N CYS A 27 -5.80 -6.21 2.71
CA CYS A 27 -4.48 -6.78 2.92
C CYS A 27 -4.37 -8.11 2.17
N ASN A 28 -3.45 -8.18 1.21
CA ASN A 28 -3.20 -9.36 0.38
C ASN A 28 -1.75 -9.84 0.44
N GLY A 29 -0.88 -9.16 1.21
CA GLY A 29 0.49 -9.59 1.47
C GLY A 29 1.47 -9.41 0.31
N SER A 30 1.01 -8.83 -0.81
CA SER A 30 1.83 -8.55 -1.98
C SER A 30 2.94 -7.55 -1.68
N ALA A 31 3.93 -7.47 -2.58
CA ALA A 31 4.99 -6.46 -2.50
C ALA A 31 4.45 -5.02 -2.58
N ALA A 32 3.29 -4.82 -3.22
CA ALA A 32 2.64 -3.51 -3.31
C ALA A 32 2.19 -2.93 -1.95
N GLN A 33 2.20 -3.75 -0.89
CA GLN A 33 1.78 -3.37 0.47
C GLN A 33 2.95 -3.30 1.47
N LYS A 34 4.20 -3.41 0.99
CA LYS A 34 5.41 -3.43 1.81
C LYS A 34 6.27 -2.21 1.50
N PHE A 35 6.45 -1.36 2.51
CA PHE A 35 7.19 -0.10 2.38
C PHE A 35 8.35 -0.08 3.37
N THR A 36 9.52 0.38 2.91
CA THR A 36 10.64 0.71 3.77
C THR A 36 10.70 2.23 3.89
N LEU A 37 10.70 2.72 5.13
CA LEU A 37 10.84 4.13 5.46
C LEU A 37 12.30 4.37 5.85
N SER A 38 12.91 5.43 5.31
CA SER A 38 14.27 5.89 5.63
C SER A 38 14.24 7.09 6.55
#